data_AF-A0A0B4VA21-F1
#
_entry.id   AF-A0A0B4VA21-F1
#
_cell.length_a   1.000
_cell.length_b   1.000
_cell.length_c   1.000
_cell.angle_alpha   90.00
_cell.angle_beta   90.00
_cell.angle_gamma   90.00
#
_symmetry.space_group_name_H-M   'P 1'
#
loop_
_entity.id
_entity.type
_entity.pdbx_description
1 polymer ?
#
loop_
_entity_poly.entity_id
_entity_poly.type
_entity_poly.pdbx_seq_one_letter_code
_entity_poly.pdbx_strand_id
1 'polypeptide(L)'
;ILTVPLMCVEFYLILQKAGAQKSLMWQLILLSTIMLVTGYVGEAGLGDAVVWGTISGISYFVIVYILWFGTAGQLAQKAGGAVLDAFNALKWFVLV
;
A
#
# COMPACT_ATOMS: atom_id res chain seq x y z
N ILE A 1 -4.32 -12.91 -2.26
CA ILE A 1 -3.40 -12.55 -1.14
C ILE A 1 -1.97 -12.24 -1.57
N LEU A 2 -1.40 -12.89 -2.58
CA LEU A 2 0.05 -12.75 -2.87
C LEU A 2 0.45 -11.51 -3.67
N THR A 3 -0.42 -11.02 -4.57
CA THR A 3 -0.07 -9.95 -5.52
C THR A 3 0.02 -8.57 -4.87
N VAL A 4 -0.93 -8.21 -3.99
CA VAL A 4 -0.95 -6.88 -3.35
C VAL A 4 0.21 -6.66 -2.38
N PRO A 5 0.54 -7.61 -1.46
CA PRO A 5 1.72 -7.46 -0.60
C PRO A 5 3.03 -7.47 -1.39
N LEU A 6 3.11 -8.24 -2.48
CA LEU A 6 4.29 -8.25 -3.35
C LEU A 6 4.50 -6.89 -4.02
N MET A 7 3.44 -6.24 -4.52
CA MET A 7 3.53 -4.87 -5.04
C MET A 7 3.99 -3.88 -3.96
N CYS A 8 3.46 -3.97 -2.75
CA CYS A 8 3.91 -3.12 -1.63
C CYS A 8 5.40 -3.31 -1.30
N VAL A 9 5.91 -4.53 -1.44
CA VAL A 9 7.35 -4.83 -1.30
C VAL A 9 8.14 -4.24 -2.47
N GLU A 10 7.65 -4.33 -3.70
CA GLU A 10 8.28 -3.74 -4.88
C GLU A 10 8.42 -2.21 -4.74
N PHE A 11 7.37 -1.53 -4.29
CA PHE A 11 7.43 -0.11 -3.91
C PHE A 11 8.53 0.18 -2.88
N TYR A 12 8.61 -0.65 -1.84
CA TYR A 12 9.67 -0.51 -0.84
C TYR A 12 11.05 -0.69 -1.46
N LEU A 13 11.27 -1.68 -2.32
CA LEU A 13 12.58 -1.93 -2.96
C LEU A 13 13.01 -0.76 -3.86
N ILE A 14 12.08 -0.14 -4.57
CA ILE A 14 12.33 1.07 -5.38
C ILE A 14 12.73 2.24 -4.47
N LEU A 15 12.00 2.46 -3.38
CA LEU A 15 12.29 3.53 -2.43
C LEU A 15 13.47 3.21 -1.49
N GLN A 16 13.87 1.95 -1.35
CA GLN A 16 15.00 1.52 -0.52
C GLN A 16 16.29 2.15 -1.03
N LYS A 17 16.45 2.25 -2.36
CA LYS A 17 17.57 2.94 -2.99
C LYS A 17 17.61 4.44 -2.66
N ALA A 18 16.47 5.01 -2.27
CA ALA A 18 16.31 6.40 -1.85
C ALA A 18 16.38 6.60 -0.32
N GLY A 19 16.62 5.55 0.46
CA GLY A 19 16.72 5.61 1.92
C GLY A 19 15.43 5.25 2.68
N ALA A 20 14.51 4.51 2.07
CA ALA A 20 13.30 4.05 2.76
C ALA A 20 13.62 3.14 3.96
N GLN A 21 13.03 3.47 5.11
CA GLN A 21 13.12 2.65 6.31
C GLN A 21 12.32 1.35 6.15
N LYS A 22 12.84 0.26 6.73
CA LYS A 22 12.13 -1.04 6.80
C LYS A 22 10.76 -0.94 7.49
N SER A 23 10.52 0.08 8.32
CA SER A 23 9.21 0.34 8.93
C SER A 23 8.11 0.57 7.89
N LEU A 24 8.42 1.27 6.80
CA LEU A 24 7.45 1.53 5.73
C LEU A 24 7.02 0.22 5.05
N MET A 25 7.98 -0.67 4.79
CA MET A 25 7.71 -2.00 4.22
C MET A 25 6.73 -2.79 5.10
N TRP A 26 7.03 -2.89 6.40
CA TRP A 26 6.19 -3.63 7.34
C TRP A 26 4.81 -3.00 7.53
N GLN A 27 4.71 -1.66 7.53
CA GLN A 27 3.41 -0.99 7.55
C GLN A 27 2.57 -1.32 6.31
N LEU A 28 3.15 -1.26 5.11
CA LEU A 28 2.43 -1.56 3.87
C LEU A 28 2.01 -3.03 3.77
N ILE A 29 2.86 -3.96 4.23
CA ILE A 29 2.53 -5.40 4.30
C ILE A 29 1.41 -5.64 5.31
N LEU A 30 1.47 -5.04 6.50
CA LEU A 30 0.43 -5.21 7.52
C LEU A 30 -0.90 -4.62 7.07
N LEU A 31 -0.91 -3.40 6.50
CA LEU A 31 -2.11 -2.76 5.99
C LEU A 31 -2.74 -3.56 4.85
N SER A 32 -1.94 -4.05 3.90
CA SER A 32 -2.45 -4.88 2.79
C SER A 32 -2.97 -6.23 3.29
N THR A 33 -2.33 -6.82 4.30
CA THR A 33 -2.83 -8.06 4.92
C THR A 33 -4.17 -7.83 5.62
N ILE A 34 -4.29 -6.77 6.42
CA ILE A 34 -5.55 -6.42 7.10
C ILE A 34 -6.64 -6.14 6.06
N MET A 35 -6.35 -5.37 5.01
CA MET A 35 -7.29 -5.09 3.92
C MET A 35 -7.84 -6.36 3.29
N LEU A 36 -6.97 -7.33 2.98
CA LEU A 36 -7.38 -8.58 2.31
C LEU A 36 -8.08 -9.56 3.26
N VAL A 37 -7.63 -9.67 4.52
CA VAL A 37 -8.27 -10.53 5.51
C VAL A 37 -9.67 -9.99 5.84
N THR A 38 -9.80 -8.68 6.04
CA THR A 38 -11.10 -8.05 6.32
C THR A 38 -12.04 -8.13 5.11
N GLY A 39 -11.52 -7.94 3.90
CA GLY A 39 -12.29 -8.16 2.66
C GLY A 39 -12.78 -9.60 2.53
N TYR A 40 -11.89 -10.58 2.75
CA TYR A 40 -12.26 -12.00 2.69
C TYR A 40 -13.28 -12.39 3.76
N VAL A 41 -13.16 -11.88 4.99
CA VAL A 41 -14.14 -12.14 6.06
C VAL A 41 -15.52 -11.57 5.72
N GLY A 42 -15.56 -10.39 5.09
CA GLY A 42 -16.80 -9.79 4.59
C GLY A 42 -17.43 -10.59 3.45
N GLU A 43 -16.63 -11.05 2.49
CA GLU A 43 -17.11 -11.84 1.34
C GLU A 43 -17.49 -13.29 1.70
N ALA A 44 -16.82 -13.89 2.69
CA ALA A 44 -17.08 -15.24 3.16
C ALA A 44 -18.36 -15.37 4.01
N GLY A 45 -19.07 -14.26 4.27
CA GLY A 45 -20.28 -14.24 5.09
C GLY A 45 -20.03 -14.53 6.58
N LEU A 46 -18.78 -14.36 7.04
CA LEU A 46 -18.38 -14.63 8.43
C LEU A 46 -18.73 -13.47 9.39
N GLY A 47 -19.42 -12.43 8.89
CA GLY A 47 -19.89 -11.28 9.65
C GLY A 47 -20.69 -10.30 8.77
N ASP A 48 -20.93 -9.10 9.27
CA ASP A 48 -21.62 -8.04 8.51
C ASP A 48 -20.73 -7.55 7.35
N ALA A 49 -21.13 -7.88 6.13
CA ALA A 49 -20.39 -7.55 4.91
C ALA A 49 -20.15 -6.04 4.74
N VAL A 50 -21.06 -5.19 5.22
CA VAL A 50 -20.93 -3.73 5.12
C VAL A 50 -19.85 -3.24 6.08
N VAL A 51 -19.84 -3.76 7.31
CA VAL A 51 -18.84 -3.39 8.33
C VAL A 51 -17.44 -3.82 7.89
N TRP A 52 -17.28 -5.09 7.49
CA TRP A 52 -15.98 -5.62 7.06
C TRP A 52 -15.50 -5.03 5.74
N GLY A 53 -16.41 -4.78 4.79
CA GLY A 53 -16.11 -4.05 3.55
C GLY A 53 -15.66 -2.62 3.80
N THR A 54 -16.28 -1.93 4.77
CA THR A 54 -15.88 -0.56 5.15
C THR A 54 -14.49 -0.54 5.78
N ILE A 55 -14.17 -1.50 6.66
CA ILE A 55 -12.83 -1.62 7.28
C ILE A 55 -11.77 -1.91 6.22
N SER A 56 -12.07 -2.79 5.26
CA SER A 56 -11.18 -3.08 4.13
C SER A 56 -10.94 -1.82 3.28
N GLY A 57 -12.01 -1.08 2.95
CA GLY A 57 -11.93 0.18 2.23
C GLY A 57 -11.10 1.24 2.95
N ILE A 58 -11.27 1.41 4.28
CA ILE A 58 -10.46 2.33 5.08
C ILE A 58 -8.98 1.93 5.00
N SER A 59 -8.67 0.64 5.12
CA SER A 59 -7.29 0.15 5.03
C SER A 59 -6.65 0.47 3.67
N TYR A 60 -7.42 0.34 2.59
CA TYR A 60 -7.01 0.77 1.25
C TYR A 60 -6.73 2.28 1.17
N PHE A 61 -7.65 3.13 1.66
CA PHE A 61 -7.45 4.58 1.66
C PHE A 61 -6.24 5.01 2.50
N VAL A 62 -5.96 4.31 3.61
CA VAL A 62 -4.76 4.55 4.42
C VAL A 62 -3.48 4.23 3.63
N ILE A 63 -3.47 3.15 2.84
CA ILE A 63 -2.33 2.82 1.95
C ILE A 63 -2.13 3.94 0.92
N VAL A 64 -3.20 4.36 0.25
CA VAL A 64 -3.14 5.46 -0.74
C VAL A 64 -2.62 6.75 -0.10
N TYR A 65 -3.10 7.07 1.11
CA TYR A 65 -2.64 8.24 1.85
C TYR A 65 -1.15 8.17 2.19
N ILE A 66 -0.65 7.01 2.63
CA ILE A 66 0.79 6.81 2.92
C ILE A 66 1.64 6.97 1.66
N LEU A 67 1.15 6.53 0.49
CA LEU A 67 1.89 6.65 -0.77
C LEU A 67 1.91 8.10 -1.29
N TRP A 68 0.81 8.84 -1.16
CA TRP A 68 0.70 10.22 -1.67
C TRP A 68 1.29 11.27 -0.72
N PHE A 69 0.91 11.20 0.55
CA PHE A 69 1.21 12.23 1.55
C PHE A 69 2.17 11.75 2.64
N GLY A 70 2.45 10.45 2.70
CA GLY A 70 3.36 9.87 3.67
C GLY A 70 4.84 9.98 3.29
N THR A 71 5.65 9.29 4.08
CA THR A 71 7.12 9.23 3.92
C THR A 71 7.55 8.69 2.57
N ALA A 72 6.74 7.85 1.92
CA ALA A 72 6.99 7.28 0.60
C ALA A 72 7.11 8.36 -0.49
N GLY A 73 6.17 9.31 -0.54
CA GLY A 73 6.16 10.39 -1.53
C GLY A 73 7.35 11.35 -1.37
N GLN A 74 7.74 11.66 -0.12
CA GLN A 74 8.91 12.48 0.16
C GLN A 74 10.21 11.78 -0.24
N LEU A 75 10.32 10.47 0.03
CA LEU A 75 11.46 9.66 -0.39
C LEU A 75 11.56 9.55 -1.91
N ALA A 76 10.44 9.38 -2.61
CA ALA A 76 10.40 9.36 -4.06
C ALA A 76 10.88 10.69 -4.68
N GLN A 77 10.41 11.82 -4.14
CA GLN A 77 10.85 13.15 -4.60
C GLN A 77 12.33 13.38 -4.32
N LYS A 78 12.85 12.91 -3.17
CA LYS A 78 14.28 12.97 -2.86
C LYS A 78 15.13 12.09 -3.79
N ALA A 79 14.60 10.95 -4.23
CA ALA A 79 15.30 10.04 -5.14
C ALA A 79 15.49 10.65 -6.53
N GLY A 80 14.43 11.28 -7.06
CA GLY A 80 14.42 11.87 -8.40
C GLY A 80 14.62 10.86 -9.54
N GLY A 81 14.50 11.35 -10.78
CA GLY A 81 14.75 10.58 -12.00
C GLY A 81 13.87 9.33 -12.12
N ALA A 82 14.47 8.23 -12.58
CA ALA A 82 13.77 6.97 -12.86
C ALA A 82 13.04 6.37 -11.63
N VAL A 83 13.51 6.65 -10.41
CA VAL A 83 12.86 6.16 -9.17
C VAL A 83 11.55 6.91 -8.94
N LEU A 84 11.52 8.22 -9.20
CA LEU A 84 10.31 9.03 -9.09
C LEU A 84 9.28 8.66 -10.15
N ASP A 85 9.72 8.41 -11.38
CA ASP A 85 8.83 8.00 -12.48
C ASP A 85 8.20 6.63 -12.22
N ALA A 86 9.00 5.65 -11.80
CA ALA A 86 8.50 4.33 -11.41
C ALA A 86 7.54 4.41 -10.22
N PHE A 87 7.87 5.23 -9.20
CA PHE A 87 6.99 5.44 -8.05
C PHE A 87 5.66 6.10 -8.45
N ASN A 88 5.68 7.10 -9.32
CA ASN A 88 4.46 7.76 -9.78
C ASN A 88 3.58 6.82 -10.62
N ALA A 89 4.17 6.00 -11.49
CA ALA A 89 3.42 5.02 -12.27
C ALA A 89 2.73 3.99 -11.37
N LEU A 90 3.46 3.40 -10.42
CA LEU A 90 2.91 2.44 -9.47
C LEU A 90 1.87 3.08 -8.54
N LYS A 91 2.10 4.32 -8.09
CA LYS A 91 1.14 5.08 -7.26
C LYS A 91 -0.20 5.26 -7.97
N TRP A 92 -0.16 5.52 -9.27
CA TRP A 92 -1.36 5.64 -10.10
C TRP A 92 -2.05 4.28 -10.29
N PHE A 93 -1.28 3.21 -10.50
CA PHE A 93 -1.82 1.85 -10.61
C PHE A 93 -2.51 1.35 -9.33
N VAL A 94 -2.08 1.81 -8.15
CA VAL A 94 -2.76 1.46 -6.90
C VAL A 94 -4.08 2.20 -6.75
N LEU A 95 -4.25 3.36 -7.38
CA LEU A 95 -5.45 4.20 -7.26
C LEU A 95 -6.53 3.88 -8.31
N VAL A 96 -6.11 3.52 -9.53
CA VAL A 96 -6.95 3.23 -10.71
C VAL A 96 -7.13 1.73 -10.89
#